data_AF-A0A8S1XMZ0-F1
#
_entry.id   AF-A0A8S1XMZ0-F1
#
_cell.length_a   1.000
_cell.length_b   1.000
_cell.length_c   1.000
_cell.angle_alpha   90.00
_cell.angle_beta   90.00
_cell.angle_gamma   90.00
#
_symmetry.space_group_name_H-M   'P 1'
#
loop_
_entity.id
_entity.type
_entity.pdbx_description
1 polymer ?
#
loop_
_entity_poly.entity_id
_entity_poly.type
_entity_poly.pdbx_seq_one_letter_code
_entity_poly.pdbx_strand_id
1 'polypeptide(L)'
;MGYQSRGQTYVLLKISYKILVEVVNMMQKETELRLDNGLSQTINMNRIYKQQKLVNIIMVKSLVDGISKLKINLSIIKNKLKYFSGGELYDGGGMKIGKWIEIRDVFEWDSQITYNGEYKNDKKIGRWNILYRYNSRKEFEQIGGGSYHKQGDGIKVGKWIELSNQFDLRSQVIYNGEYQNGKKIGRWDILQRDSSSYPFEQIGGGSYDEGGDEIKIGQWIELTDNFGNRFWNKRKVTFNGEYKQGKKFGIWVTMDIENDQKLNEMKYDL
;
A
#
# COMPACT_ATOMS: atom_id res chain seq x y z
N MET A 1 56.34 -23.75 -105.37
CA MET A 1 56.03 -22.78 -104.29
C MET A 1 55.00 -23.38 -103.32
N GLY A 2 55.40 -24.30 -102.42
CA GLY A 2 54.45 -25.03 -101.55
C GLY A 2 54.90 -25.29 -100.11
N TYR A 3 56.11 -24.85 -99.71
CA TYR A 3 56.69 -25.18 -98.39
C TYR A 3 56.68 -24.01 -97.38
N GLN A 4 56.44 -22.76 -97.78
CA GLN A 4 56.35 -21.63 -96.85
C GLN A 4 55.00 -21.51 -96.12
N SER A 5 53.94 -22.14 -96.65
CA SER A 5 52.59 -22.09 -96.06
C SER A 5 52.47 -22.93 -94.78
N ARG A 6 53.09 -24.12 -94.70
CA ARG A 6 52.96 -25.05 -93.56
C ARG A 6 53.58 -24.55 -92.26
N GLY A 7 54.68 -23.79 -92.34
CA GLY A 7 55.35 -23.23 -91.15
C GLY A 7 54.50 -22.15 -90.46
N GLN A 8 53.83 -21.30 -91.25
CA GLN A 8 52.93 -20.27 -90.72
C GLN A 8 51.69 -20.89 -90.08
N THR A 9 51.12 -21.95 -90.66
CA THR A 9 49.97 -22.65 -90.07
C THR A 9 50.31 -23.27 -88.71
N TYR A 10 51.50 -23.86 -88.55
CA TYR A 10 51.94 -24.45 -87.28
C TYR A 10 52.13 -23.41 -86.17
N VAL A 11 52.71 -22.24 -86.50
CA VAL A 11 52.88 -21.14 -85.55
C VAL A 11 51.52 -20.60 -85.11
N LEU A 12 50.58 -20.40 -86.04
CA LEU A 12 49.22 -19.97 -85.73
C LEU A 12 48.45 -20.98 -84.89
N LEU A 13 48.61 -22.29 -85.14
CA LEU A 13 48.04 -23.35 -84.31
C LEU A 13 48.60 -23.35 -82.88
N LYS A 14 49.91 -23.16 -82.72
CA LYS A 14 50.55 -23.10 -81.40
C LYS A 14 50.13 -21.87 -80.61
N ILE A 15 50.00 -20.72 -81.27
CA ILE A 15 49.47 -19.49 -80.66
C ILE A 15 48.00 -19.68 -80.28
N SER A 16 47.18 -20.23 -81.18
CA SER A 16 45.76 -20.48 -80.94
C SER A 16 45.54 -21.45 -79.76
N TYR A 17 46.35 -22.51 -79.68
CA TYR A 17 46.31 -23.46 -78.56
C TYR A 17 46.71 -22.79 -77.23
N LYS A 18 47.76 -21.96 -77.23
CA LYS A 18 48.17 -21.23 -76.03
C LYS A 18 47.08 -20.27 -75.54
N ILE A 19 46.46 -19.52 -76.45
CA ILE A 19 45.33 -18.63 -76.14
C ILE A 19 44.16 -19.45 -75.58
N LEU A 20 43.82 -20.59 -76.18
CA LEU A 20 42.74 -21.45 -75.71
C LEU A 20 42.98 -21.95 -74.28
N VAL A 21 44.20 -22.38 -73.96
CA VAL A 21 44.58 -22.83 -72.61
C VAL A 21 44.48 -21.68 -71.59
N GLU A 22 44.94 -20.48 -71.94
CA GLU A 22 44.81 -19.30 -71.07
C GLU A 22 43.35 -18.93 -70.81
N VAL A 23 42.49 -18.98 -71.85
CA VAL A 23 41.05 -18.71 -71.72
C VAL A 23 40.37 -19.75 -70.82
N VAL A 24 40.69 -21.04 -70.96
CA VAL A 24 40.16 -22.11 -70.10
C VAL A 24 40.58 -21.91 -68.64
N ASN A 25 41.86 -21.58 -68.39
CA ASN A 25 42.35 -21.33 -67.04
C ASN A 25 41.70 -20.09 -66.40
N MET A 26 41.46 -19.02 -67.18
CA MET A 26 40.73 -17.84 -66.70
C MET A 26 39.28 -18.17 -66.34
N MET A 27 38.58 -18.94 -67.16
CA MET A 27 37.19 -19.37 -66.88
C MET A 27 37.11 -20.28 -65.65
N GLN A 28 38.07 -21.18 -65.45
CA GLN A 28 38.14 -22.02 -64.25
C GLN A 28 38.36 -21.17 -62.99
N LYS A 29 39.32 -20.23 -63.02
CA LYS A 29 39.60 -19.33 -61.90
C LYS A 29 38.41 -18.42 -61.55
N GLU A 30 37.68 -17.93 -62.56
CA GLU A 30 36.45 -17.16 -62.33
C GLU A 30 35.34 -18.03 -61.70
N THR A 31 35.24 -19.29 -62.12
CA THR A 31 34.25 -20.24 -61.57
C THR A 31 34.55 -20.56 -60.10
N GLU A 32 35.82 -20.78 -59.74
CA GLU A 32 36.27 -20.99 -58.35
C GLU A 32 35.96 -19.76 -57.47
N LEU A 33 36.26 -18.54 -57.95
CA LEU A 33 35.94 -17.30 -57.24
C LEU A 33 34.43 -17.11 -57.02
N ARG A 34 33.59 -17.50 -57.99
CA ARG A 34 32.12 -17.45 -57.85
C ARG A 34 31.63 -18.46 -56.79
N LEU A 35 32.23 -19.66 -56.73
CA LEU A 35 31.90 -20.69 -55.73
C LEU A 35 32.31 -20.25 -54.32
N ASP A 36 33.51 -19.72 -54.14
CA ASP A 36 33.99 -19.24 -52.82
C ASP A 36 33.15 -18.07 -52.29
N ASN A 37 32.78 -17.14 -53.17
CA ASN A 37 31.89 -16.03 -52.80
C ASN A 37 30.48 -16.53 -52.42
N GLY A 38 29.93 -17.51 -53.15
CA GLY A 38 28.66 -18.14 -52.83
C GLY A 38 28.69 -18.91 -51.49
N LEU A 39 29.77 -19.63 -51.21
CA LEU A 39 29.96 -20.36 -49.95
C LEU A 39 30.08 -19.39 -48.77
N SER A 40 30.85 -18.31 -48.93
CA SER A 40 31.02 -17.24 -47.93
C SER A 40 29.70 -16.53 -47.63
N GLN A 41 28.90 -16.21 -48.65
CA GLN A 41 27.55 -15.66 -48.47
C GLN A 41 26.62 -16.62 -47.72
N THR A 42 26.68 -17.91 -48.04
CA THR A 42 25.87 -18.95 -47.37
C THR A 42 26.26 -19.14 -45.91
N ILE A 43 27.56 -19.12 -45.59
CA ILE A 43 28.06 -19.19 -44.21
C ILE A 43 27.59 -17.97 -43.40
N ASN A 44 27.65 -16.77 -44.00
CA ASN A 44 27.17 -15.55 -43.36
C ASN A 44 25.65 -15.57 -43.11
N MET A 45 24.85 -16.04 -44.07
CA MET A 45 23.40 -16.18 -43.90
C MET A 45 23.05 -17.18 -42.79
N ASN A 46 23.75 -18.30 -42.71
CA ASN A 46 23.56 -19.28 -41.61
C ASN A 46 23.93 -18.69 -40.24
N ARG A 47 24.97 -17.86 -40.17
CA ARG A 47 25.35 -17.16 -38.94
C ARG A 47 24.29 -16.14 -38.51
N ILE A 48 23.77 -15.35 -39.45
CA ILE A 48 22.69 -14.38 -39.19
C ILE A 48 21.43 -15.11 -38.72
N TYR A 49 21.04 -16.21 -39.39
CA TYR A 49 19.89 -17.01 -39.00
C TYR A 49 20.03 -17.59 -37.58
N LYS A 50 21.21 -18.11 -37.23
CA LYS A 50 21.50 -18.61 -35.87
C LYS A 50 21.41 -17.49 -34.81
N GLN A 51 21.94 -16.30 -35.11
CA GLN A 51 21.85 -15.14 -34.20
C GLN A 51 20.41 -14.67 -34.02
N GLN A 52 19.63 -14.57 -35.11
CA GLN A 52 18.22 -14.19 -35.04
C GLN A 52 17.39 -15.19 -34.24
N LYS A 53 17.65 -16.49 -34.41
CA LYS A 53 17.00 -17.54 -33.60
C LYS A 53 17.33 -17.42 -32.11
N LEU A 54 18.58 -17.09 -31.76
CA LEU A 54 19.00 -16.88 -30.36
C LEU A 54 18.28 -15.67 -29.75
N VAL A 55 18.23 -14.54 -30.46
CA VAL A 55 17.53 -13.31 -30.01
C VAL A 55 16.04 -13.58 -29.80
N ASN A 56 15.39 -14.31 -30.72
CA ASN A 56 13.99 -14.71 -30.57
C ASN A 56 13.76 -15.59 -29.34
N ILE A 57 14.64 -16.56 -29.06
CA ILE A 57 14.55 -17.40 -27.87
C ILE A 57 14.69 -16.56 -26.58
N ILE A 58 15.62 -15.60 -26.56
CA ILE A 58 15.82 -14.70 -25.41
C ILE A 58 14.59 -13.82 -25.19
N MET A 59 14.01 -13.25 -26.26
CA MET A 59 12.80 -12.43 -26.18
C MET A 59 11.59 -13.23 -25.70
N VAL A 60 11.42 -14.47 -26.14
CA VAL A 60 10.33 -15.34 -25.67
C VAL A 60 10.52 -15.70 -24.18
N LYS A 61 11.74 -16.03 -23.76
CA LYS A 61 12.04 -16.32 -22.34
C LYS A 61 11.78 -15.11 -21.44
N SER A 62 12.21 -13.91 -21.83
CA SER A 62 11.95 -12.69 -21.05
C SER A 62 10.46 -12.36 -20.95
N LEU A 63 9.67 -12.63 -22.00
CA LEU A 63 8.21 -12.49 -21.99
C LEU A 63 7.55 -13.49 -21.02
N VAL A 64 7.97 -14.76 -21.05
CA VAL A 64 7.47 -15.80 -20.14
C VAL A 64 7.82 -15.49 -18.68
N ASP A 65 9.04 -15.05 -18.41
CA ASP A 65 9.47 -14.64 -17.07
C ASP A 65 8.71 -13.40 -16.58
N GLY A 66 8.44 -12.44 -17.46
CA GLY A 66 7.59 -11.29 -17.18
C GLY A 66 6.16 -11.67 -16.81
N ILE A 67 5.54 -12.58 -17.59
CA ILE A 67 4.19 -13.10 -17.32
C ILE A 67 4.15 -13.87 -16.00
N SER A 68 5.17 -14.68 -15.70
CA SER A 68 5.27 -15.42 -14.44
C SER A 68 5.36 -14.48 -13.24
N LYS A 69 6.22 -13.43 -13.31
CA LYS A 69 6.31 -12.39 -12.30
C LYS A 69 4.99 -11.63 -12.11
N LEU A 70 4.28 -11.30 -13.20
CA LEU A 70 2.96 -10.67 -13.14
C LEU A 70 1.91 -11.57 -12.49
N LYS A 71 1.91 -12.88 -12.77
CA LYS A 71 1.00 -13.84 -12.11
C LYS A 71 1.28 -13.98 -10.62
N ILE A 72 2.55 -14.03 -10.22
CA ILE A 72 2.94 -14.05 -8.79
C ILE A 72 2.50 -12.76 -8.11
N ASN A 73 2.75 -11.60 -8.72
CA ASN A 73 2.32 -10.31 -8.19
C ASN A 73 0.80 -10.21 -8.10
N LEU A 74 0.05 -10.67 -9.12
CA LEU A 74 -1.40 -10.73 -9.08
C LEU A 74 -1.93 -11.67 -8.01
N SER A 75 -1.27 -12.81 -7.75
CA SER A 75 -1.63 -13.71 -6.66
C SER A 75 -1.37 -13.08 -5.29
N ILE A 76 -0.26 -12.34 -5.14
CA ILE A 76 0.07 -11.60 -3.92
C ILE A 76 -0.93 -10.46 -3.73
N ILE A 77 -1.29 -9.73 -4.79
CA ILE A 77 -2.30 -8.66 -4.76
C ILE A 77 -3.67 -9.24 -4.44
N LYS A 78 -4.10 -10.34 -5.08
CA LYS A 78 -5.38 -11.01 -4.80
C LYS A 78 -5.45 -11.55 -3.38
N ASN A 79 -4.39 -12.16 -2.87
CA ASN A 79 -4.33 -12.60 -1.48
C ASN A 79 -4.37 -11.40 -0.54
N LYS A 80 -3.59 -10.33 -0.81
CA LYS A 80 -3.68 -9.08 -0.04
C LYS A 80 -5.09 -8.49 -0.07
N LEU A 81 -5.72 -8.35 -1.24
CA LEU A 81 -7.08 -7.83 -1.40
C LEU A 81 -8.13 -8.70 -0.68
N LYS A 82 -7.96 -10.04 -0.68
CA LYS A 82 -8.81 -10.96 0.08
C LYS A 82 -8.72 -10.72 1.60
N TYR A 83 -7.61 -10.17 2.09
CA TYR A 83 -7.44 -9.79 3.50
C TYR A 83 -7.77 -8.33 3.81
N PHE A 84 -7.96 -7.45 2.81
CA PHE A 84 -8.04 -6.00 3.01
C PHE A 84 -9.39 -5.34 2.67
N SER A 85 -10.47 -6.11 2.51
CA SER A 85 -11.83 -5.55 2.52
C SER A 85 -12.79 -6.64 2.95
N GLY A 86 -13.07 -6.72 4.24
CA GLY A 86 -13.74 -7.86 4.84
C GLY A 86 -15.24 -7.69 4.90
N GLY A 87 -15.93 -8.46 4.07
CA GLY A 87 -17.27 -8.96 4.34
C GLY A 87 -17.48 -10.24 3.56
N GLU A 88 -17.89 -11.31 4.24
CA GLU A 88 -18.10 -12.61 3.59
C GLU A 88 -19.41 -12.66 2.78
N LEU A 89 -20.39 -11.80 3.11
CA LEU A 89 -21.74 -11.88 2.58
C LEU A 89 -22.39 -10.48 2.45
N TYR A 90 -22.80 -10.15 1.23
CA TYR A 90 -23.87 -9.17 1.00
C TYR A 90 -25.19 -9.93 0.84
N ASP A 91 -26.31 -9.30 1.17
CA ASP A 91 -27.61 -9.83 0.77
C ASP A 91 -27.88 -9.63 -0.73
N GLY A 92 -29.01 -10.13 -1.23
CA GLY A 92 -29.40 -9.97 -2.64
C GLY A 92 -29.64 -8.51 -3.08
N GLY A 93 -29.73 -7.58 -2.13
CA GLY A 93 -29.85 -6.14 -2.36
C GLY A 93 -28.52 -5.37 -2.25
N GLY A 94 -27.41 -6.07 -1.97
CA GLY A 94 -26.10 -5.44 -1.80
C GLY A 94 -25.87 -4.84 -0.41
N MET A 95 -26.70 -5.17 0.59
CA MET A 95 -26.51 -4.74 1.97
C MET A 95 -25.52 -5.66 2.70
N LYS A 96 -24.67 -5.08 3.55
CA LYS A 96 -23.75 -5.82 4.42
C LYS A 96 -24.53 -6.64 5.45
N ILE A 97 -24.20 -7.94 5.55
CA ILE A 97 -24.73 -8.86 6.56
C ILE A 97 -23.63 -9.75 7.14
N GLY A 98 -23.78 -10.21 8.38
CA GLY A 98 -22.85 -11.14 9.01
C GLY A 98 -21.56 -10.46 9.50
N LYS A 99 -20.43 -11.19 9.50
CA LYS A 99 -19.16 -10.69 10.06
C LYS A 99 -18.40 -9.83 9.06
N TRP A 100 -17.84 -8.72 9.54
CA TRP A 100 -17.11 -7.73 8.74
C TRP A 100 -15.83 -7.27 9.42
N ILE A 101 -14.88 -6.87 8.57
CA ILE A 101 -13.63 -6.20 8.92
C ILE A 101 -13.59 -4.92 8.11
N GLU A 102 -13.77 -3.79 8.79
CA GLU A 102 -13.58 -2.47 8.19
C GLU A 102 -12.16 -2.00 8.41
N ILE A 103 -11.64 -1.28 7.42
CA ILE A 103 -10.32 -0.68 7.46
C ILE A 103 -10.48 0.81 7.68
N ARG A 104 -9.65 1.39 8.54
CA ARG A 104 -9.60 2.84 8.70
C ARG A 104 -9.03 3.49 7.44
N ASP A 105 -9.53 4.66 7.05
CA ASP A 105 -9.09 5.39 5.84
C ASP A 105 -7.57 5.56 5.76
N VAL A 106 -6.91 5.80 6.90
CA VAL A 106 -5.45 5.88 7.02
C VAL A 106 -4.89 4.51 7.40
N PHE A 107 -4.86 3.59 6.43
CA PHE A 107 -4.27 2.25 6.59
C PHE A 107 -2.86 2.20 5.98
N GLU A 108 -1.86 2.50 6.80
CA GLU A 108 -0.47 2.61 6.37
C GLU A 108 0.34 1.38 6.79
N TRP A 109 1.55 1.24 6.25
CA TRP A 109 2.37 0.06 6.53
C TRP A 109 2.74 -0.08 8.02
N ASP A 110 2.90 1.07 8.70
CA ASP A 110 3.30 1.23 10.09
C ASP A 110 2.16 1.64 11.05
N SER A 111 0.93 1.76 10.55
CA SER A 111 -0.26 2.00 11.37
C SER A 111 -1.48 1.36 10.71
N GLN A 112 -1.86 0.19 11.24
CA GLN A 112 -2.94 -0.62 10.68
C GLN A 112 -4.05 -0.77 11.69
N ILE A 113 -5.19 -0.13 11.42
CA ILE A 113 -6.38 -0.19 12.27
C ILE A 113 -7.51 -0.88 11.51
N THR A 114 -8.13 -1.84 12.18
CA THR A 114 -9.32 -2.53 11.69
C THR A 114 -10.44 -2.52 12.71
N TYR A 115 -11.68 -2.50 12.24
CA TYR A 115 -12.89 -2.58 13.04
C TYR A 115 -13.60 -3.88 12.71
N ASN A 116 -13.66 -4.77 13.70
CA ASN A 116 -14.20 -6.11 13.51
C ASN A 116 -15.51 -6.25 14.26
N GLY A 117 -16.56 -6.65 13.56
CA GLY A 117 -17.86 -6.87 14.18
C GLY A 117 -18.87 -7.46 13.22
N GLU A 118 -20.14 -7.25 13.51
CA GLU A 118 -21.25 -7.82 12.75
C GLU A 118 -22.16 -6.72 12.21
N TYR A 119 -22.66 -6.96 10.99
CA TYR A 119 -23.65 -6.16 10.31
C TYR A 119 -24.98 -6.90 10.18
N LYS A 120 -26.07 -6.13 10.24
CA LYS A 120 -27.42 -6.56 9.87
C LYS A 120 -28.07 -5.42 9.09
N ASN A 121 -28.38 -5.66 7.82
CA ASN A 121 -28.99 -4.69 6.92
C ASN A 121 -28.21 -3.35 6.89
N ASP A 122 -26.89 -3.41 6.64
CA ASP A 122 -26.00 -2.24 6.64
C ASP A 122 -25.86 -1.48 7.98
N LYS A 123 -26.38 -2.04 9.08
CA LYS A 123 -26.23 -1.48 10.43
C LYS A 123 -25.33 -2.35 11.30
N LYS A 124 -24.41 -1.71 12.02
CA LYS A 124 -23.53 -2.38 12.98
C LYS A 124 -24.35 -2.89 14.17
N ILE A 125 -24.12 -4.13 14.56
CA ILE A 125 -24.77 -4.77 15.71
C ILE A 125 -23.74 -5.45 16.62
N GLY A 126 -24.14 -5.65 17.88
CA GLY A 126 -23.37 -6.45 18.83
C GLY A 126 -21.98 -5.89 19.13
N ARG A 127 -21.05 -6.78 19.47
CA ARG A 127 -19.68 -6.40 19.85
C ARG A 127 -18.87 -6.00 18.63
N TRP A 128 -18.22 -4.84 18.71
CA TRP A 128 -17.24 -4.36 17.76
C TRP A 128 -15.91 -4.15 18.45
N ASN A 129 -14.85 -4.75 17.90
CA ASN A 129 -13.49 -4.64 18.42
C ASN A 129 -12.68 -3.75 17.49
N ILE A 130 -11.88 -2.86 18.08
CA ILE A 130 -10.89 -2.06 17.35
C ILE A 130 -9.54 -2.73 17.53
N LEU A 131 -8.97 -3.19 16.42
CA LEU A 131 -7.69 -3.89 16.41
C LEU A 131 -6.62 -3.02 15.78
N TYR A 132 -5.44 -3.02 16.37
CA TYR A 132 -4.29 -2.26 15.92
C TYR A 132 -3.03 -3.11 15.83
N ARG A 133 -2.20 -2.85 14.82
CA ARG A 133 -0.81 -3.30 14.80
C ARG A 133 0.07 -2.23 14.18
N TYR A 134 1.26 -2.07 14.75
CA TYR A 134 2.25 -1.11 14.27
C TYR A 134 3.06 -1.61 13.06
N ASN A 135 3.02 -2.92 12.76
CA ASN A 135 3.77 -3.50 11.65
C ASN A 135 3.03 -4.73 11.13
N SER A 136 3.01 -4.93 9.81
CA SER A 136 2.40 -6.09 9.16
C SER A 136 2.90 -7.46 9.64
N ARG A 137 4.10 -7.52 10.24
CA ARG A 137 4.72 -8.73 10.80
C ARG A 137 4.27 -9.04 12.23
N LYS A 138 3.52 -8.14 12.87
CA LYS A 138 3.02 -8.30 14.23
C LYS A 138 1.55 -8.71 14.21
N GLU A 139 1.15 -9.37 15.29
CA GLU A 139 -0.23 -9.68 15.55
C GLU A 139 -1.01 -8.41 15.89
N PHE A 140 -2.32 -8.47 15.65
CA PHE A 140 -3.23 -7.41 16.03
C PHE A 140 -3.49 -7.44 17.55
N GLU A 141 -3.38 -6.29 18.18
CA GLU A 141 -3.79 -6.04 19.56
C GLU A 141 -5.19 -5.42 19.57
N GLN A 142 -6.07 -5.86 20.45
CA GLN A 142 -7.34 -5.16 20.67
C GLN A 142 -7.12 -3.93 21.54
N ILE A 143 -7.28 -2.74 20.96
CA ILE A 143 -7.05 -1.46 21.63
C ILE A 143 -8.33 -0.71 21.96
N GLY A 144 -9.49 -1.21 21.53
CA GLY A 144 -10.76 -0.58 21.87
C GLY A 144 -11.99 -1.27 21.31
N GLY A 145 -13.03 -0.46 21.09
CA GLY A 145 -14.34 -0.92 20.65
C GLY A 145 -15.39 -0.89 21.74
N GLY A 146 -16.55 -1.47 21.47
CA GLY A 146 -17.71 -1.43 22.33
C GLY A 146 -18.87 -2.23 21.72
N SER A 147 -20.09 -1.95 22.15
CA SER A 147 -21.26 -2.67 21.66
C SER A 147 -22.24 -1.73 20.97
N TYR A 148 -22.83 -2.21 19.87
CA TYR A 148 -24.03 -1.65 19.28
C TYR A 148 -25.24 -2.45 19.73
N HIS A 149 -26.39 -1.80 19.73
CA HIS A 149 -27.66 -2.42 20.06
C HIS A 149 -28.00 -3.54 19.05
N LYS A 150 -28.54 -4.66 19.54
CA LYS A 150 -28.74 -5.88 18.73
C LYS A 150 -29.87 -5.78 17.71
N GLN A 151 -30.73 -4.76 17.82
CA GLN A 151 -31.88 -4.60 16.93
C GLN A 151 -31.48 -4.19 15.51
N GLY A 152 -30.26 -3.66 15.30
CA GLY A 152 -29.80 -3.22 13.98
C GLY A 152 -30.13 -1.78 13.67
N ASP A 153 -30.14 -0.92 14.69
CA ASP A 153 -30.29 0.54 14.56
C ASP A 153 -28.94 1.26 14.39
N GLY A 154 -27.82 0.58 14.68
CA GLY A 154 -26.48 1.18 14.69
C GLY A 154 -26.20 2.06 15.90
N ILE A 155 -26.99 1.92 16.98
CA ILE A 155 -26.88 2.73 18.19
C ILE A 155 -25.84 2.14 19.14
N LYS A 156 -24.85 2.94 19.54
CA LYS A 156 -23.83 2.54 20.54
C LYS A 156 -24.45 2.44 21.94
N VAL A 157 -24.05 1.42 22.68
CA VAL A 157 -24.51 1.16 24.05
C VAL A 157 -23.39 0.62 24.94
N GLY A 158 -23.46 0.92 26.24
CA GLY A 158 -22.55 0.45 27.27
C GLY A 158 -21.15 1.03 27.14
N LYS A 159 -20.16 0.30 27.66
CA LYS A 159 -18.76 0.74 27.68
C LYS A 159 -18.14 0.76 26.27
N TRP A 160 -17.42 1.84 25.98
CA TRP A 160 -16.75 2.08 24.71
C TRP A 160 -15.36 2.66 24.91
N ILE A 161 -14.45 2.19 24.06
CA ILE A 161 -13.13 2.79 23.87
C ILE A 161 -13.05 3.29 22.42
N GLU A 162 -12.91 4.59 22.25
CA GLU A 162 -12.78 5.27 20.95
C GLU A 162 -11.34 5.69 20.69
N LEU A 163 -10.92 5.69 19.42
CA LEU A 163 -9.62 6.24 19.04
C LEU A 163 -9.73 7.73 18.74
N SER A 164 -8.69 8.50 19.05
CA SER A 164 -8.55 9.85 18.54
C SER A 164 -8.47 9.89 17.02
N ASN A 165 -8.97 10.98 16.42
CA ASN A 165 -8.82 11.24 14.99
C ASN A 165 -7.34 11.28 14.56
N GLN A 166 -6.44 11.63 15.49
CA GLN A 166 -5.00 11.65 15.27
C GLN A 166 -4.31 10.36 15.73
N PHE A 167 -5.07 9.28 16.02
CA PHE A 167 -4.46 8.03 16.48
C PHE A 167 -3.52 7.48 15.40
N ASP A 168 -2.24 7.33 15.71
CA ASP A 168 -1.25 6.74 14.82
C ASP A 168 -0.14 6.07 15.66
N LEU A 169 0.97 5.68 15.02
CA LEU A 169 2.12 5.10 15.72
C LEU A 169 2.69 5.99 16.84
N ARG A 170 2.46 7.30 16.75
CA ARG A 170 3.17 8.40 17.41
C ARG A 170 2.28 9.08 18.45
N SER A 171 0.97 9.08 18.23
CA SER A 171 -0.07 9.60 19.12
C SER A 171 -1.09 8.50 19.33
N GLN A 172 -0.97 7.73 20.41
CA GLN A 172 -1.91 6.67 20.74
C GLN A 172 -2.86 7.14 21.85
N VAL A 173 -3.80 8.00 21.48
CA VAL A 173 -4.82 8.57 22.38
C VAL A 173 -6.15 7.86 22.19
N ILE A 174 -6.74 7.39 23.29
CA ILE A 174 -8.07 6.78 23.32
C ILE A 174 -8.99 7.49 24.31
N TYR A 175 -10.30 7.36 24.08
CA TYR A 175 -11.35 7.86 24.95
C TYR A 175 -12.15 6.68 25.49
N ASN A 176 -12.19 6.52 26.81
CA ASN A 176 -12.90 5.43 27.47
C ASN A 176 -14.09 5.99 28.26
N GLY A 177 -15.27 5.46 28.01
CA GLY A 177 -16.48 5.87 28.73
C GLY A 177 -17.68 5.03 28.37
N GLU A 178 -18.87 5.57 28.61
CA GLU A 178 -20.13 4.86 28.41
C GLU A 178 -21.06 5.61 27.46
N TYR A 179 -21.77 4.82 26.63
CA TYR A 179 -22.85 5.26 25.77
C TYR A 179 -24.20 4.74 26.28
N GLN A 180 -25.20 5.60 26.26
CA GLN A 180 -26.61 5.23 26.42
C GLN A 180 -27.38 5.77 25.22
N ASN A 181 -28.06 4.90 24.49
CA ASN A 181 -28.84 5.27 23.29
C ASN A 181 -28.03 6.10 22.27
N GLY A 182 -26.76 5.76 22.07
CA GLY A 182 -25.89 6.44 21.10
C GLY A 182 -25.34 7.77 21.60
N LYS A 183 -25.57 8.11 22.88
CA LYS A 183 -25.14 9.34 23.52
C LYS A 183 -24.13 9.07 24.63
N LYS A 184 -23.04 9.84 24.68
CA LYS A 184 -22.05 9.78 25.77
C LYS A 184 -22.68 10.22 27.09
N ILE A 185 -22.49 9.42 28.12
CA ILE A 185 -22.95 9.69 29.48
C ILE A 185 -21.82 9.50 30.50
N GLY A 186 -21.99 10.08 31.69
CA GLY A 186 -21.13 9.82 32.84
C GLY A 186 -19.66 10.17 32.61
N ARG A 187 -18.77 9.46 33.30
CA ARG A 187 -17.31 9.69 33.25
C ARG A 187 -16.71 9.21 31.94
N TRP A 188 -15.91 10.08 31.31
CA TRP A 188 -15.09 9.79 30.15
C TRP A 188 -13.63 10.13 30.43
N ASP A 189 -12.76 9.13 30.31
CA ASP A 189 -11.33 9.26 30.52
C ASP A 189 -10.59 9.39 29.19
N ILE A 190 -9.59 10.27 29.15
CA ILE A 190 -8.65 10.38 28.03
C ILE A 190 -7.38 9.66 28.44
N LEU A 191 -7.02 8.63 27.69
CA LEU A 191 -5.86 7.80 27.98
C LEU A 191 -4.84 7.90 26.83
N GLN A 192 -3.56 7.91 27.16
CA GLN A 192 -2.46 7.93 26.20
C GLN A 192 -1.44 6.85 26.56
N ARG A 193 -0.81 6.26 25.54
CA ARG A 193 0.46 5.54 25.70
C ARG A 193 1.48 6.04 24.68
N ASP A 194 2.76 5.96 25.01
CA ASP A 194 3.84 6.38 24.10
C ASP A 194 4.13 5.33 23.02
N SER A 195 3.93 4.04 23.31
CA SER A 195 4.02 2.97 22.32
C SER A 195 3.17 1.77 22.71
N SER A 196 3.01 0.80 21.80
CA SER A 196 2.23 -0.43 22.05
C SER A 196 2.80 -1.32 23.17
N SER A 197 4.05 -1.08 23.59
CA SER A 197 4.68 -1.82 24.68
C SER A 197 4.38 -1.25 26.07
N TYR A 198 3.81 -0.05 26.15
CA TYR A 198 3.46 0.61 27.41
C TYR A 198 1.95 0.55 27.67
N PRO A 199 1.53 0.51 28.93
CA PRO A 199 0.12 0.64 29.28
C PRO A 199 -0.40 2.04 28.91
N PHE A 200 -1.72 2.15 28.82
CA PHE A 200 -2.39 3.45 28.72
C PHE A 200 -2.43 4.13 30.09
N GLU A 201 -2.08 5.41 30.11
CA GLU A 201 -2.11 6.28 31.29
C GLU A 201 -3.18 7.36 31.11
N GLN A 202 -3.87 7.69 32.20
CA GLN A 202 -4.88 8.74 32.17
C GLN A 202 -4.21 10.12 32.13
N ILE A 203 -4.51 10.88 31.07
CA ILE A 203 -3.99 12.23 30.86
C ILE A 203 -5.08 13.30 30.89
N GLY A 204 -6.34 12.89 30.98
CA GLY A 204 -7.46 13.82 31.07
C GLY A 204 -8.82 13.14 31.14
N GLY A 205 -9.85 13.90 30.76
CA GLY A 205 -11.24 13.46 30.82
C GLY A 205 -12.13 14.40 31.62
N GLY A 206 -13.38 14.00 31.76
CA GLY A 206 -14.42 14.73 32.48
C GLY A 206 -15.73 13.97 32.43
N SER A 207 -16.85 14.61 32.78
CA SER A 207 -18.16 13.96 32.79
C SER A 207 -19.13 14.62 31.82
N TYR A 208 -19.95 13.79 31.18
CA TYR A 208 -21.17 14.19 30.50
C TYR A 208 -22.35 14.07 31.46
N ASP A 209 -23.43 14.79 31.17
CA ASP A 209 -24.70 14.58 31.85
C ASP A 209 -25.22 13.15 31.68
N GLU A 210 -26.03 12.70 32.64
CA GLU A 210 -26.69 11.39 32.62
C GLU A 210 -28.04 11.43 31.87
N GLY A 211 -28.49 12.60 31.41
CA GLY A 211 -29.72 12.80 30.65
C GLY A 211 -29.63 12.32 29.19
N GLY A 212 -28.40 12.15 28.69
CA GLY A 212 -28.13 11.67 27.34
C GLY A 212 -28.05 12.79 26.30
N ASP A 213 -27.88 14.05 26.71
CA ASP A 213 -27.76 15.17 25.77
C ASP A 213 -26.30 15.45 25.36
N GLU A 214 -25.35 14.65 25.86
CA GLU A 214 -23.89 14.82 25.65
C GLU A 214 -23.38 16.19 26.11
N ILE A 215 -24.01 16.76 27.13
CA ILE A 215 -23.63 18.03 27.72
C ILE A 215 -22.49 17.76 28.70
N LYS A 216 -21.31 18.30 28.39
CA LYS A 216 -20.19 18.30 29.33
C LYS A 216 -20.54 19.08 30.58
N ILE A 217 -20.20 18.50 31.73
CA ILE A 217 -20.43 19.09 33.06
C ILE A 217 -19.21 18.91 33.96
N GLY A 218 -19.04 19.84 34.89
CA GLY A 218 -18.03 19.77 35.94
C GLY A 218 -16.61 19.95 35.42
N GLN A 219 -15.63 19.37 36.11
CA GLN A 219 -14.22 19.52 35.78
C GLN A 219 -13.82 18.68 34.56
N TRP A 220 -13.08 19.30 33.65
CA TRP A 220 -12.56 18.69 32.44
C TRP A 220 -11.09 18.99 32.24
N ILE A 221 -10.39 18.00 31.72
CA ILE A 221 -9.03 18.11 31.17
C ILE A 221 -9.13 17.72 29.69
N GLU A 222 -8.92 18.68 28.80
CA GLU A 222 -8.99 18.52 27.35
C GLU A 222 -7.61 18.55 26.70
N LEU A 223 -7.46 17.85 25.59
CA LEU A 223 -6.24 17.91 24.77
C LEU A 223 -6.31 19.10 23.81
N THR A 224 -5.15 19.70 23.52
CA THR A 224 -5.05 20.69 22.43
C THR A 224 -5.26 20.05 21.05
N ASP A 225 -5.67 20.85 20.06
CA ASP A 225 -5.83 20.37 18.68
C ASP A 225 -4.53 19.82 18.07
N ASN A 226 -3.38 20.26 18.57
CA ASN A 226 -2.05 19.82 18.15
C ASN A 226 -1.45 18.74 19.05
N PHE A 227 -2.25 18.11 19.92
CA PHE A 227 -1.75 17.11 20.85
C PHE A 227 -1.15 15.90 20.11
N GLY A 228 0.18 15.74 20.22
CA GLY A 228 0.90 14.67 19.52
C GLY A 228 1.33 15.02 18.09
N ASN A 229 1.10 16.25 17.61
CA ASN A 229 1.61 16.71 16.33
C ASN A 229 3.14 16.87 16.40
N ARG A 230 3.87 16.19 15.50
CA ARG A 230 5.33 16.19 15.48
C ARG A 230 5.98 17.50 15.05
N PHE A 231 5.25 18.36 14.33
CA PHE A 231 5.83 19.58 13.76
C PHE A 231 5.95 20.71 14.76
N TRP A 232 5.14 20.66 15.82
CA TRP A 232 5.22 21.59 16.93
C TRP A 232 5.96 20.88 18.05
N ASN A 233 6.97 21.55 18.64
CA ASN A 233 7.75 21.02 19.78
C ASN A 233 6.84 20.19 20.69
N LYS A 234 7.24 18.93 20.94
CA LYS A 234 6.51 17.76 21.51
C LYS A 234 5.61 17.97 22.75
N ARG A 235 5.43 19.20 23.22
CA ARG A 235 4.67 19.56 24.40
C ARG A 235 3.28 18.93 24.35
N LYS A 236 3.03 18.06 25.32
CA LYS A 236 1.73 17.49 25.62
C LYS A 236 0.93 18.54 26.38
N VAL A 237 0.21 19.39 25.65
CA VAL A 237 -0.53 20.51 26.24
C VAL A 237 -2.00 20.14 26.47
N THR A 238 -2.46 20.39 27.69
CA THR A 238 -3.87 20.24 28.11
C THR A 238 -4.51 21.56 28.54
N PHE A 239 -5.84 21.57 28.53
CA PHE A 239 -6.68 22.63 29.07
C PHE A 239 -7.53 22.09 30.21
N ASN A 240 -7.41 22.70 31.38
CA ASN A 240 -8.09 22.26 32.59
C ASN A 240 -9.08 23.33 33.04
N GLY A 241 -10.35 22.98 33.23
CA GLY A 241 -11.34 23.93 33.74
C GLY A 241 -12.72 23.30 33.91
N GLU A 242 -13.71 24.14 34.18
CA GLU A 242 -15.08 23.69 34.43
C GLU A 242 -15.97 23.88 33.20
N TYR A 243 -16.88 22.94 32.98
CA TYR A 243 -18.02 23.09 32.10
C TYR A 243 -19.31 23.27 32.91
N LYS A 244 -20.15 24.22 32.48
CA LYS A 244 -21.54 24.38 32.93
C LYS A 244 -22.46 24.41 31.73
N GLN A 245 -23.41 23.47 31.70
CA GLN A 245 -24.36 23.34 30.59
C GLN A 245 -23.66 23.28 29.22
N GLY A 246 -22.55 22.54 29.13
CA GLY A 246 -21.83 22.33 27.87
C GLY A 246 -20.97 23.52 27.45
N LYS A 247 -20.93 24.60 28.23
CA LYS A 247 -20.06 25.76 28.00
C LYS A 247 -18.90 25.79 28.99
N LYS A 248 -17.72 26.21 28.52
CA LYS A 248 -16.57 26.49 29.39
C LYS A 248 -16.93 27.62 30.34
N PHE A 249 -16.62 27.42 31.62
CA PHE A 249 -16.94 28.34 32.70
C PHE A 249 -15.73 28.57 33.60
N GLY A 250 -15.60 29.79 34.10
CA GLY A 250 -14.59 30.15 35.08
C GLY A 250 -13.19 30.17 34.50
N ILE A 251 -12.22 29.73 35.30
CA ILE A 251 -10.81 29.77 34.95
C ILE A 251 -10.42 28.48 34.23
N TRP A 252 -9.78 28.62 33.07
CA TRP A 252 -9.22 27.55 32.28
C TRP A 252 -7.71 27.69 32.19
N VAL A 253 -7.00 26.69 32.68
CA VAL A 253 -5.53 26.68 32.79
C VAL A 253 -4.95 25.82 31.68
N THR A 254 -3.98 26.37 30.94
CA THR A 254 -3.20 25.61 29.95
C THR A 254 -1.97 25.03 30.63
N MET A 255 -1.79 23.72 30.57
CA MET A 255 -0.71 23.00 31.25
C MET A 255 0.17 22.26 30.24
N ASP A 256 1.49 22.32 30.42
CA ASP A 256 2.45 21.40 29.81
C ASP A 256 2.60 20.19 30.73
N ILE A 257 2.06 19.04 30.32
CA ILE A 257 2.02 17.83 31.15
C ILE A 257 3.44 17.30 31.41
N GLU A 258 4.34 17.40 30.43
CA GLU A 258 5.69 16.82 30.56
C GLU A 258 6.55 17.57 31.57
N ASN A 259 6.36 18.89 31.66
CA ASN A 259 7.13 19.77 32.55
C ASN A 259 6.36 20.17 33.82
N ASP A 260 5.13 19.68 33.99
CA ASP A 260 4.19 20.11 35.04
C ASP A 260 4.10 21.64 35.17
N GLN A 261 4.06 22.33 34.02
CA GLN A 261 4.17 23.79 33.96
C GLN A 261 2.88 24.43 33.48
N LYS A 262 2.37 25.39 34.25
CA LYS A 262 1.32 26.30 33.78
C LYS A 262 1.86 27.23 32.70
N LEU A 263 1.24 27.19 31.53
CA LEU A 263 1.62 28.01 30.37
C LEU A 263 0.77 29.27 30.24
N ASN A 264 -0.54 29.17 30.49
CA ASN A 264 -1.48 30.27 30.30
C ASN A 264 -2.75 30.08 31.15
N GLU A 265 -3.53 31.15 31.30
CA GLU A 265 -4.85 31.14 31.94
C GLU A 265 -5.84 31.97 31.12
N MET A 266 -7.07 31.48 30.99
CA MET A 266 -8.17 32.18 30.35
C MET A 266 -9.39 32.17 31.28
N LYS A 267 -10.16 33.26 31.26
CA LYS A 267 -11.41 33.37 32.02
C LYS A 267 -12.61 33.37 31.07
N TYR A 268 -13.60 32.55 31.38
CA TYR A 268 -14.86 32.45 30.67
C TYR A 268 -16.02 32.80 31.60
N ASP A 269 -16.84 33.76 31.19
CA ASP A 269 -18.09 34.12 31.84
C ASP A 269 -19.27 33.42 31.12
N LEU A 270 -20.43 33.27 31.80
CA LEU A 270 -21.62 32.56 31.28
C LEU A 270 -22.34 33.28 30.13
#